data_AF-A0A946LCE2-F1
#
_entry.id   AF-A0A946LCE2-F1
#
_cell.length_a   1.000
_cell.length_b   1.000
_cell.length_c   1.000
_cell.angle_alpha   90.00
_cell.angle_beta   90.00
_cell.angle_gamma   90.00
#
_symmetry.space_group_name_H-M   'P 1'
#
loop_
_entity.id
_entity.type
_entity.pdbx_description
1 polymer ?
#
loop_
_entity_poly.entity_id
_entity_poly.type
_entity_poly.pdbx_seq_one_letter_code
_entity_poly.pdbx_strand_id
1 'polypeptide(L)'
;MRKKIYLLVSLLVLVGCSKPSQAPSTDEEKLPALEATQLPTLVPLQEETKTLDITQLWSYGLTSIRTGEPIIAEGGEHQLDENLVALGYNLVVDKNGNILTPRAVPLHGGEKLILTDTYQDDHNTREYARIYTIMAPIRDTILYHFEETTKEEWLAITAVLTINNIKTQAAPEVNGRSVLSTKQVYDYVSSGNAEGSPIMRYLEEAGLELKCLAFQDFDFTNPEGANHCVEHNLAVGSGIILP
;
A
#
# COMPACT_ATOMS: atom_id res chain seq x y z
N MET A 1 14.26 27.20 13.87
CA MET A 1 13.94 27.89 15.14
C MET A 1 12.71 28.78 14.98
N ARG A 2 11.57 28.42 15.58
CA ARG A 2 10.65 29.28 16.35
C ARG A 2 9.34 28.52 16.60
N LYS A 3 9.07 28.32 17.89
CA LYS A 3 7.89 27.73 18.53
C LYS A 3 6.61 28.50 18.20
N LYS A 4 5.44 27.84 18.23
CA LYS A 4 4.30 28.28 19.06
C LYS A 4 3.52 27.08 19.63
N ILE A 5 3.37 27.13 20.94
CA ILE A 5 2.63 26.27 21.86
C ILE A 5 1.21 26.85 21.97
N TYR A 6 0.18 26.01 22.02
CA TYR A 6 -1.07 26.35 22.72
C TYR A 6 -1.50 25.19 23.61
N LEU A 7 -1.38 25.46 24.91
CA LEU A 7 -1.90 24.72 26.04
C LEU A 7 -3.21 25.43 26.42
N LEU A 8 -4.33 24.73 26.53
CA LEU A 8 -5.54 25.28 27.14
C LEU A 8 -6.02 24.32 28.22
N VAL A 9 -5.99 24.85 29.44
CA VAL A 9 -6.31 24.18 30.70
C VAL A 9 -7.78 24.40 31.03
N SER A 10 -8.35 23.31 31.55
CA SER A 10 -9.61 23.08 32.24
C SER A 10 -10.34 24.27 32.88
N LEU A 11 -11.67 24.20 32.85
CA LEU A 11 -12.50 24.66 33.97
C LEU A 11 -13.52 23.59 34.36
N LEU A 12 -13.33 23.05 35.56
CA LEU A 12 -14.23 22.18 36.28
C LEU A 12 -15.23 23.07 37.05
N VAL A 13 -16.53 22.81 36.96
CA VAL A 13 -17.52 23.26 37.95
C VAL A 13 -18.33 22.04 38.39
N LEU A 14 -18.36 21.81 39.69
CA LEU A 14 -19.04 20.72 40.37
C LEU A 14 -20.25 21.25 41.16
N VAL A 15 -21.19 20.31 41.37
CA VAL A 15 -22.20 20.17 42.45
C VAL A 15 -23.59 20.82 42.25
N GLY A 16 -24.61 19.95 42.30
CA GLY A 16 -25.97 20.27 42.72
C GLY A 16 -26.86 19.02 42.78
N CYS A 17 -27.27 18.63 44.00
CA CYS A 17 -27.87 17.34 44.39
C CYS A 17 -29.31 17.04 43.91
N SER A 18 -29.62 15.74 43.90
CA SER A 18 -30.90 15.06 43.67
C SER A 18 -31.99 15.29 44.74
N LYS A 19 -33.28 15.11 44.36
CA LYS A 19 -34.29 14.24 45.02
C LYS A 19 -35.63 14.19 44.23
N PRO A 20 -36.55 13.23 44.50
CA PRO A 20 -37.30 12.52 43.46
C PRO A 20 -38.83 12.72 43.46
N SER A 21 -39.42 12.32 42.32
CA SER A 21 -40.71 11.63 42.10
C SER A 21 -41.98 12.14 42.79
N GLN A 22 -42.90 12.65 41.97
CA GLN A 22 -44.35 12.45 42.12
C GLN A 22 -45.04 12.61 40.76
N ALA A 23 -45.81 11.61 40.37
CA ALA A 23 -46.91 11.65 39.39
C ALA A 23 -48.10 10.92 40.06
N PRO A 24 -49.35 10.96 39.55
CA PRO A 24 -49.86 11.66 38.36
C PRO A 24 -51.16 12.46 38.62
N SER A 25 -51.53 13.36 37.70
CA SER A 25 -52.94 13.72 37.49
C SER A 25 -53.23 13.84 36.01
N THR A 26 -54.27 13.13 35.61
CA THR A 26 -54.82 12.98 34.27
C THR A 26 -55.61 14.21 33.85
N ASP A 27 -55.18 14.86 32.77
CA ASP A 27 -56.05 15.66 31.93
C ASP A 27 -55.79 15.24 30.47
N GLU A 28 -56.83 14.73 29.82
CA GLU A 28 -56.85 14.30 28.42
C GLU A 28 -56.70 15.52 27.51
N GLU A 29 -55.46 15.85 27.15
CA GLU A 29 -55.18 16.74 26.02
C GLU A 29 -55.09 15.92 24.73
N LYS A 30 -56.06 16.15 23.85
CA LYS A 30 -56.24 15.47 22.57
C LYS A 30 -55.10 15.84 21.61
N LEU A 31 -54.06 15.00 21.54
CA LEU A 31 -52.96 15.19 20.59
C LEU A 31 -53.44 15.10 19.13
N PRO A 32 -52.98 16.00 18.24
CA PRO A 32 -53.17 15.85 16.80
C PRO A 32 -52.34 14.65 16.28
N ALA A 33 -52.87 13.99 15.26
CA ALA A 33 -52.22 12.85 14.61
C ALA A 33 -50.84 13.26 14.08
N LEU A 34 -49.79 12.54 14.49
CA LEU A 34 -48.46 12.60 13.91
C LEU A 34 -48.53 12.08 12.46
N GLU A 35 -48.41 12.99 11.49
CA GLU A 35 -48.09 12.63 10.12
C GLU A 35 -46.75 11.87 10.08
N ALA A 36 -46.74 10.76 9.34
CA ALA A 36 -45.54 9.94 9.18
C ALA A 36 -44.46 10.76 8.47
N THR A 37 -43.40 11.12 9.20
CA THR A 37 -42.20 11.72 8.63
C THR A 37 -41.63 10.78 7.59
N GLN A 38 -41.65 11.20 6.32
CA GLN A 38 -41.01 10.48 5.23
C GLN A 38 -39.52 10.28 5.57
N LEU A 39 -39.07 9.02 5.59
CA LEU A 39 -37.64 8.73 5.63
C LEU A 39 -36.96 9.41 4.44
N PRO A 40 -35.80 10.06 4.62
CA PRO A 40 -35.05 10.58 3.49
C PRO A 40 -34.66 9.42 2.56
N THR A 41 -35.12 9.51 1.31
CA THR A 41 -34.71 8.63 0.23
C THR A 41 -33.18 8.72 0.11
N LEU A 42 -32.50 7.61 0.38
CA LEU A 42 -31.07 7.49 0.11
C LEU A 42 -30.86 7.62 -1.40
N VAL A 43 -30.37 8.78 -1.83
CA VAL A 43 -29.81 8.94 -3.18
C VAL A 43 -28.52 8.11 -3.18
N PRO A 44 -28.38 7.09 -4.06
CA PRO A 44 -27.12 6.40 -4.19
C PRO A 44 -26.07 7.43 -4.62
N LEU A 45 -25.00 7.59 -3.84
CA LEU A 45 -23.79 8.21 -4.35
C LEU A 45 -23.30 7.31 -5.49
N GLN A 46 -23.50 7.76 -6.72
CA GLN A 46 -22.73 7.24 -7.83
C GLN A 46 -21.29 7.70 -7.60
N GLU A 47 -20.46 6.80 -7.09
CA GLU A 47 -19.03 6.93 -7.28
C GLU A 47 -18.80 6.92 -8.80
N GLU A 48 -18.39 8.06 -9.35
CA GLU A 48 -17.79 8.08 -10.69
C GLU A 48 -16.54 7.22 -10.59
N THR A 49 -16.66 5.95 -10.97
CA THR A 49 -15.51 5.11 -11.27
C THR A 49 -14.80 5.79 -12.43
N LYS A 50 -13.78 6.60 -12.13
CA LYS A 50 -12.83 7.10 -13.12
C LYS A 50 -12.16 5.86 -13.70
N THR A 51 -12.71 5.35 -14.79
CA THR A 51 -12.10 4.26 -15.56
C THR A 51 -10.76 4.78 -16.00
N LEU A 52 -9.68 4.29 -15.37
CA LEU A 52 -8.33 4.59 -15.80
C LEU A 52 -8.26 4.19 -17.29
N ASP A 53 -7.98 5.14 -18.18
CA ASP A 53 -7.74 4.85 -19.59
C ASP A 53 -6.40 4.13 -19.70
N ILE A 54 -6.40 2.85 -19.32
CA ILE A 54 -5.21 1.99 -19.33
C ILE A 54 -4.63 1.83 -20.73
N THR A 55 -5.37 2.25 -21.78
CA THR A 55 -4.96 2.21 -23.18
C THR A 55 -3.79 3.16 -23.50
N GLN A 56 -3.57 4.20 -22.71
CA GLN A 56 -2.42 5.12 -22.88
C GLN A 56 -1.10 4.54 -22.37
N LEU A 57 -1.14 3.69 -21.34
CA LEU A 57 0.03 2.99 -20.78
C LEU A 57 0.66 1.95 -21.73
N TRP A 58 -0.04 1.63 -22.83
CA TRP A 58 0.46 0.81 -23.93
C TRP A 58 1.54 1.54 -24.73
N SER A 59 1.60 2.88 -24.64
CA SER A 59 2.60 3.70 -25.32
C SER A 59 4.03 3.46 -24.83
N TYR A 60 4.21 2.83 -23.66
CA TYR A 60 5.52 2.56 -23.07
C TYR A 60 6.01 1.12 -23.20
N GLY A 61 5.23 0.22 -23.83
CA GLY A 61 5.69 -1.12 -24.20
C GLY A 61 5.68 -2.18 -23.09
N LEU A 62 5.07 -1.89 -21.92
CA LEU A 62 4.94 -2.77 -20.75
C LEU A 62 4.10 -4.04 -21.03
N THR A 63 4.62 -4.88 -21.90
CA THR A 63 4.00 -6.11 -22.40
C THR A 63 4.84 -7.30 -21.98
N SER A 64 4.18 -8.43 -21.76
CA SER A 64 4.86 -9.69 -21.50
C SER A 64 5.45 -10.21 -22.80
N ILE A 65 6.74 -10.52 -22.79
CA ILE A 65 7.41 -11.18 -23.94
C ILE A 65 6.76 -12.54 -24.24
N ARG A 66 6.19 -13.20 -23.24
CA ARG A 66 5.61 -14.55 -23.38
C ARG A 66 4.25 -14.53 -24.06
N THR A 67 3.41 -13.54 -23.74
CA THR A 67 2.02 -13.51 -24.21
C THR A 67 1.73 -12.39 -25.19
N GLY A 68 2.58 -11.35 -25.26
CA GLY A 68 2.32 -10.11 -26.00
C GLY A 68 1.29 -9.19 -25.34
N GLU A 69 0.69 -9.63 -24.23
CA GLU A 69 -0.33 -8.89 -23.49
C GLU A 69 0.30 -7.88 -22.53
N PRO A 70 -0.39 -6.78 -22.19
CA PRO A 70 0.04 -5.87 -21.14
C PRO A 70 0.28 -6.58 -19.81
N ILE A 71 1.28 -6.13 -19.06
CA ILE A 71 1.52 -6.59 -17.68
C ILE A 71 0.60 -5.91 -16.66
N ILE A 72 -0.16 -4.91 -17.11
CA ILE A 72 -1.18 -4.20 -16.35
C ILE A 72 -2.56 -4.79 -16.62
N ALA A 73 -3.46 -4.70 -15.64
CA ALA A 73 -4.83 -5.16 -15.78
C ALA A 73 -5.76 -4.24 -14.99
N GLU A 74 -7.03 -4.19 -15.39
CA GLU A 74 -8.07 -3.51 -14.61
C GLU A 74 -8.16 -4.12 -13.19
N GLY A 75 -8.15 -3.26 -12.17
CA GLY A 75 -8.12 -3.69 -10.77
C GLY A 75 -6.79 -4.30 -10.31
N GLY A 76 -5.73 -4.22 -11.12
CA GLY A 76 -4.39 -4.70 -10.75
C GLY A 76 -3.56 -3.68 -9.98
N GLU A 77 -3.99 -2.43 -9.92
CA GLU A 77 -3.42 -1.39 -9.06
C GLU A 77 -3.76 -1.66 -7.59
N HIS A 78 -2.85 -1.37 -6.67
CA HIS A 78 -3.06 -1.60 -5.24
C HIS A 78 -3.85 -0.48 -4.59
N GLN A 79 -3.63 0.77 -5.03
CA GLN A 79 -4.31 1.97 -4.51
C GLN A 79 -4.19 2.06 -2.98
N LEU A 80 -2.95 2.06 -2.48
CA LEU A 80 -2.69 2.17 -1.04
C LEU A 80 -3.38 3.42 -0.48
N ASP A 81 -4.31 3.22 0.44
CA ASP A 81 -4.84 4.29 1.30
C ASP A 81 -3.88 4.54 2.46
N GLU A 82 -3.15 5.65 2.41
CA GLU A 82 -2.19 6.04 3.44
C GLU A 82 -2.84 6.21 4.82
N ASN A 83 -4.15 6.51 4.89
CA ASN A 83 -4.86 6.64 6.16
C ASN A 83 -5.03 5.30 6.89
N LEU A 84 -4.87 4.18 6.19
CA LEU A 84 -4.92 2.84 6.77
C LEU A 84 -3.58 2.40 7.35
N VAL A 85 -2.48 3.12 7.09
CA VAL A 85 -1.14 2.70 7.53
C VAL A 85 -0.99 2.87 9.04
N ALA A 86 -0.94 1.74 9.75
CA ALA A 86 -0.76 1.65 11.19
C ALA A 86 0.16 0.48 11.52
N LEU A 87 1.42 0.80 11.85
CA LEU A 87 2.45 -0.20 12.16
C LEU A 87 1.97 -1.15 13.27
N GLY A 88 1.97 -2.44 12.97
CA GLY A 88 1.54 -3.48 13.90
C GLY A 88 0.04 -3.76 13.92
N TYR A 89 -0.79 -2.99 13.21
CA TYR A 89 -2.25 -3.17 13.14
C TYR A 89 -2.75 -3.44 11.73
N ASN A 90 -1.85 -3.64 10.77
CA ASN A 90 -2.23 -3.93 9.39
C ASN A 90 -2.09 -5.40 9.02
N LEU A 91 -2.95 -5.83 8.10
CA LEU A 91 -2.84 -7.07 7.36
C LEU A 91 -2.86 -6.77 5.85
N VAL A 92 -2.21 -7.62 5.07
CA VAL A 92 -2.32 -7.60 3.62
C VAL A 92 -3.35 -8.65 3.21
N VAL A 93 -4.29 -8.27 2.34
CA VAL A 93 -5.28 -9.18 1.75
C VAL A 93 -5.12 -9.26 0.24
N ASP A 94 -5.51 -10.38 -0.36
CA ASP A 94 -5.62 -10.48 -1.81
C ASP A 94 -6.81 -9.68 -2.36
N LYS A 95 -6.93 -9.64 -3.69
CA LYS A 95 -8.05 -8.96 -4.38
C LYS A 95 -9.45 -9.44 -4.00
N ASN A 96 -9.56 -10.63 -3.40
CA ASN A 96 -10.83 -11.21 -2.94
C ASN A 96 -11.06 -10.97 -1.43
N GLY A 97 -10.13 -10.30 -0.75
CA GLY A 97 -10.19 -10.04 0.69
C GLY A 97 -9.64 -11.15 1.57
N ASN A 98 -8.98 -12.17 1.01
CA ASN A 98 -8.35 -13.22 1.82
C ASN A 98 -7.04 -12.72 2.42
N ILE A 99 -6.85 -12.94 3.72
CA ILE A 99 -5.61 -12.58 4.42
C ILE A 99 -4.43 -13.36 3.82
N LEU A 100 -3.38 -12.63 3.47
CA LEU A 100 -2.15 -13.19 2.96
C LEU A 100 -1.14 -13.39 4.08
N THR A 101 -0.61 -14.61 4.19
CA THR A 101 0.48 -14.92 5.10
C THR A 101 1.82 -14.42 4.55
N PRO A 102 2.79 -14.08 5.41
CA PRO A 102 4.15 -13.71 4.98
C PRO A 102 4.75 -14.75 4.04
N ARG A 103 5.23 -14.30 2.88
CA ARG A 103 5.78 -15.17 1.84
C ARG A 103 6.79 -14.45 0.95
N ALA A 104 7.77 -15.19 0.45
CA ALA A 104 8.78 -14.73 -0.52
C ALA A 104 8.24 -14.61 -1.96
N VAL A 105 6.94 -14.31 -2.11
CA VAL A 105 6.28 -14.15 -3.42
C VAL A 105 6.06 -12.66 -3.70
N PRO A 106 6.38 -12.14 -4.90
CA PRO A 106 6.12 -10.75 -5.27
C PRO A 106 4.66 -10.34 -5.11
N LEU A 107 4.41 -9.03 -5.05
CA LEU A 107 3.05 -8.51 -5.19
C LEU A 107 2.61 -8.68 -6.64
N HIS A 108 1.43 -9.27 -6.84
CA HIS A 108 0.92 -9.58 -8.18
C HIS A 108 0.06 -8.44 -8.74
N GLY A 109 -0.62 -7.70 -7.88
CA GLY A 109 -1.58 -6.65 -8.21
C GLY A 109 -2.95 -6.88 -7.56
N GLY A 110 -3.57 -5.80 -7.10
CA GLY A 110 -4.87 -5.80 -6.47
C GLY A 110 -4.90 -6.30 -5.02
N GLU A 111 -3.75 -6.67 -4.45
CA GLU A 111 -3.63 -6.81 -2.99
C GLU A 111 -3.97 -5.47 -2.31
N LYS A 112 -4.51 -5.54 -1.08
CA LYS A 112 -4.91 -4.36 -0.30
C LYS A 112 -4.35 -4.41 1.11
N LEU A 113 -4.12 -3.23 1.70
CA LEU A 113 -3.87 -3.08 3.13
C LEU A 113 -5.21 -2.94 3.86
N ILE A 114 -5.40 -3.67 4.94
CA ILE A 114 -6.54 -3.47 5.85
C ILE A 114 -6.06 -3.09 7.24
N LEU A 115 -6.88 -2.33 7.95
CA LEU A 115 -6.67 -1.99 9.35
C LEU A 115 -7.41 -3.00 10.24
N THR A 116 -6.77 -3.41 11.32
CA THR A 116 -7.33 -4.30 12.35
C THR A 116 -7.37 -3.57 13.69
N ASP A 117 -8.22 -4.05 14.60
CA ASP A 117 -8.30 -3.56 15.99
C ASP A 117 -7.28 -4.22 16.92
N THR A 118 -6.59 -5.26 16.43
CA THR A 118 -5.71 -6.12 17.21
C THR A 118 -4.28 -6.00 16.72
N TYR A 119 -3.33 -5.88 17.65
CA TYR A 119 -1.93 -5.87 17.30
C TYR A 119 -1.49 -7.23 16.76
N GLN A 120 -0.74 -7.23 15.67
CA GLN A 120 -0.21 -8.43 15.03
C GLN A 120 1.07 -8.86 15.75
N ASP A 121 0.98 -9.89 16.60
CA ASP A 121 2.11 -10.38 17.41
C ASP A 121 3.21 -11.03 16.55
N ASP A 122 2.84 -11.66 15.43
CA ASP A 122 3.80 -12.24 14.50
C ASP A 122 4.64 -11.17 13.79
N HIS A 123 5.97 -11.28 13.91
CA HIS A 123 6.91 -10.31 13.36
C HIS A 123 6.83 -10.22 11.84
N ASN A 124 6.83 -11.36 11.16
CA ASN A 124 6.82 -11.39 9.71
C ASN A 124 5.51 -10.85 9.13
N THR A 125 4.39 -10.99 9.84
CA THR A 125 3.10 -10.41 9.48
C THR A 125 3.15 -8.88 9.49
N ARG A 126 3.73 -8.28 10.55
CA ARG A 126 3.92 -6.82 10.61
C ARG A 126 4.82 -6.32 9.51
N GLU A 127 5.94 -7.00 9.30
CA GLU A 127 6.89 -6.61 8.26
C GLU A 127 6.33 -6.83 6.86
N TYR A 128 5.47 -7.83 6.66
CA TYR A 128 4.82 -8.04 5.37
C TYR A 128 3.88 -6.88 5.01
N ALA A 129 3.12 -6.37 5.98
CA ALA A 129 2.32 -5.16 5.80
C ALA A 129 3.20 -3.93 5.55
N ARG A 130 4.32 -3.77 6.27
CA ARG A 130 5.26 -2.67 6.05
C ARG A 130 5.89 -2.70 4.66
N ILE A 131 6.27 -3.88 4.19
CA ILE A 131 6.82 -4.07 2.84
C ILE A 131 5.77 -3.77 1.78
N TYR A 132 4.51 -4.15 2.01
CA TYR A 132 3.40 -3.75 1.14
C TYR A 132 3.30 -2.22 1.06
N THR A 133 3.32 -1.51 2.19
CA THR A 133 3.28 -0.03 2.23
C THR A 133 4.42 0.61 1.42
N ILE A 134 5.56 -0.06 1.28
CA ILE A 134 6.70 0.40 0.48
C ILE A 134 6.53 0.04 -1.00
N MET A 135 6.26 -1.23 -1.29
CA MET A 135 6.33 -1.77 -2.65
C MET A 135 5.07 -1.51 -3.48
N ALA A 136 3.90 -1.44 -2.86
CA ALA A 136 2.66 -1.17 -3.57
C ALA A 136 2.69 0.20 -4.28
N PRO A 137 3.07 1.31 -3.60
CA PRO A 137 3.21 2.59 -4.29
C PRO A 137 4.28 2.58 -5.38
N ILE A 138 5.46 1.98 -5.15
CA ILE A 138 6.52 1.87 -6.18
C ILE A 138 6.01 1.14 -7.44
N ARG A 139 5.30 0.03 -7.23
CA ARG A 139 4.71 -0.77 -8.31
C ARG A 139 3.62 0.00 -9.04
N ASP A 140 2.72 0.66 -8.30
CA ASP A 140 1.63 1.44 -8.88
C ASP A 140 2.15 2.62 -9.70
N THR A 141 3.17 3.32 -9.17
CA THR A 141 3.82 4.43 -9.86
C THR A 141 4.41 4.02 -11.20
N ILE A 142 5.20 2.95 -11.26
CA ILE A 142 5.87 2.57 -12.52
C ILE A 142 4.93 1.91 -13.52
N LEU A 143 3.85 1.26 -13.07
CA LEU A 143 2.95 0.52 -13.94
C LEU A 143 1.71 1.30 -14.36
N TYR A 144 1.16 2.16 -13.49
CA TYR A 144 -0.13 2.83 -13.71
C TYR A 144 -0.03 4.35 -13.76
N HIS A 145 0.96 4.96 -13.08
CA HIS A 145 1.06 6.43 -12.96
C HIS A 145 2.33 7.01 -13.58
N PHE A 146 3.02 6.26 -14.44
CA PHE A 146 4.34 6.68 -14.93
C PHE A 146 4.28 8.00 -15.71
N GLU A 147 3.24 8.19 -16.53
CA GLU A 147 3.03 9.42 -17.32
C GLU A 147 2.87 10.68 -16.46
N GLU A 148 2.36 10.51 -15.24
CA GLU A 148 2.12 11.58 -14.28
C GLU A 148 3.31 11.76 -13.31
N THR A 149 4.32 10.90 -13.40
CA THR A 149 5.41 10.83 -12.43
C THR A 149 6.70 11.42 -13.01
N THR A 150 7.23 12.43 -12.33
CA THR A 150 8.56 12.97 -12.63
C THR A 150 9.67 12.08 -12.11
N LYS A 151 10.90 12.27 -12.64
CA LYS A 151 12.07 11.53 -12.17
C LYS A 151 12.35 11.78 -10.70
N GLU A 152 12.13 13.01 -10.24
CA GLU A 152 12.30 13.42 -8.85
C GLU A 152 11.32 12.70 -7.93
N GLU A 153 10.04 12.61 -8.30
CA GLU A 153 9.01 11.87 -7.55
C GLU A 153 9.31 10.37 -7.52
N TRP A 154 9.75 9.79 -8.65
CA TRP A 154 10.20 8.41 -8.71
C TRP A 154 11.37 8.13 -7.75
N LEU A 155 12.36 9.02 -7.71
CA LEU A 155 13.49 8.88 -6.79
C LEU A 155 13.07 9.06 -5.32
N ALA A 156 12.06 9.90 -5.05
CA ALA A 156 11.52 10.08 -3.72
C ALA A 156 10.79 8.81 -3.23
N ILE A 157 9.89 8.24 -4.04
CA ILE A 157 9.12 7.05 -3.65
C ILE A 157 9.99 5.80 -3.49
N THR A 158 11.10 5.73 -4.24
CA THR A 158 12.08 4.64 -4.16
C THR A 158 13.26 4.92 -3.23
N ALA A 159 13.24 6.03 -2.47
CA ALA A 159 14.35 6.43 -1.60
C ALA A 159 14.69 5.35 -0.55
N VAL A 160 13.67 4.65 -0.03
CA VAL A 160 13.84 3.54 0.91
C VAL A 160 14.67 2.40 0.32
N LEU A 161 14.53 2.08 -0.97
CA LEU A 161 15.37 1.07 -1.62
C LEU A 161 16.84 1.53 -1.62
N THR A 162 17.08 2.78 -2.00
CA THR A 162 18.43 3.35 -2.08
C THR A 162 19.13 3.37 -0.72
N ILE A 163 18.44 3.79 0.34
CA ILE A 163 18.99 3.83 1.71
C ILE A 163 19.39 2.44 2.21
N ASN A 164 18.65 1.40 1.79
CA ASN A 164 18.94 0.01 2.12
C ASN A 164 19.88 -0.68 1.12
N ASN A 165 20.51 0.08 0.21
CA ASN A 165 21.37 -0.42 -0.86
C ASN A 165 20.71 -1.46 -1.79
N ILE A 166 19.39 -1.37 -1.97
CA ILE A 166 18.59 -2.21 -2.85
C ILE A 166 18.49 -1.56 -4.23
N LYS A 167 18.79 -2.33 -5.28
CA LYS A 167 18.76 -1.90 -6.69
C LYS A 167 19.51 -0.59 -6.97
N THR A 168 20.66 -0.39 -6.33
CA THR A 168 21.55 0.78 -6.52
C THR A 168 22.56 0.58 -7.65
N GLN A 169 22.92 -0.66 -7.96
CA GLN A 169 23.88 -0.99 -9.01
C GLN A 169 23.20 -1.10 -10.37
N ALA A 170 23.72 -0.35 -11.34
CA ALA A 170 23.23 -0.41 -12.71
C ALA A 170 23.62 -1.73 -13.40
N ALA A 171 22.69 -2.32 -14.15
CA ALA A 171 22.99 -3.37 -15.10
C ALA A 171 23.96 -2.83 -16.18
N PRO A 172 24.98 -3.61 -16.58
CA PRO A 172 25.92 -3.19 -17.63
C PRO A 172 25.22 -3.03 -18.99
N GLU A 173 24.16 -3.80 -19.23
CA GLU A 173 23.36 -3.77 -20.44
C GLU A 173 21.88 -3.93 -20.10
N VAL A 174 21.00 -3.35 -20.92
CA VAL A 174 19.55 -3.45 -20.77
C VAL A 174 19.00 -4.42 -21.83
N ASN A 175 18.48 -5.56 -21.37
CA ASN A 175 17.79 -6.57 -22.17
C ASN A 175 16.73 -7.27 -21.31
N GLY A 176 15.91 -8.14 -21.90
CA GLY A 176 14.81 -8.83 -21.21
C GLY A 176 15.19 -9.66 -19.97
N ARG A 177 16.49 -9.90 -19.70
CA ARG A 177 17.00 -10.60 -18.51
C ARG A 177 17.68 -9.68 -17.50
N SER A 178 17.85 -8.40 -17.82
CA SER A 178 18.55 -7.45 -16.96
C SER A 178 17.80 -7.19 -15.66
N VAL A 179 18.55 -7.16 -14.56
CA VAL A 179 18.12 -6.62 -13.27
C VAL A 179 18.50 -5.14 -13.25
N LEU A 180 17.52 -4.27 -13.47
CA LEU A 180 17.78 -2.83 -13.55
C LEU A 180 17.97 -2.21 -12.17
N SER A 181 18.76 -1.14 -12.09
CA SER A 181 18.73 -0.24 -10.94
C SER A 181 17.50 0.65 -10.94
N THR A 182 17.16 1.21 -9.78
CA THR A 182 16.07 2.20 -9.63
C THR A 182 16.18 3.35 -10.64
N LYS A 183 17.39 3.85 -10.92
CA LYS A 183 17.60 4.91 -11.91
C LYS A 183 17.37 4.41 -13.35
N GLN A 184 17.87 3.22 -13.66
CA GLN A 184 17.69 2.63 -14.99
C GLN A 184 16.24 2.29 -15.28
N VAL A 185 15.44 1.90 -14.28
CA VAL A 185 14.00 1.61 -14.47
C VAL A 185 13.28 2.83 -15.04
N TYR A 186 13.43 4.00 -14.40
CA TYR A 186 12.81 5.23 -14.89
C TYR A 186 13.28 5.58 -16.30
N ASP A 187 14.59 5.57 -16.52
CA ASP A 187 15.17 5.92 -17.82
C ASP A 187 14.72 4.93 -18.91
N TYR A 188 14.61 3.64 -18.57
CA TYR A 188 14.15 2.60 -19.48
C TYR A 188 12.70 2.79 -19.87
N VAL A 189 11.77 2.97 -18.91
CA VAL A 189 10.36 3.23 -19.22
C VAL A 189 10.23 4.54 -20.00
N SER A 190 10.93 5.61 -19.61
CA SER A 190 10.86 6.92 -20.30
C SER A 190 11.28 6.88 -21.77
N SER A 191 11.98 5.83 -22.22
CA SER A 191 12.38 5.65 -23.63
C SER A 191 11.21 5.35 -24.57
N GLY A 192 10.03 5.00 -24.04
CA GLY A 192 8.84 4.66 -24.83
C GLY A 192 8.88 3.28 -25.49
N ASN A 193 9.94 2.49 -25.29
CA ASN A 193 10.11 1.16 -25.89
C ASN A 193 10.51 0.11 -24.84
N ALA A 194 10.10 0.30 -23.58
CA ALA A 194 10.49 -0.61 -22.52
C ALA A 194 9.73 -1.93 -22.62
N GLU A 195 10.44 -3.06 -22.52
CA GLU A 195 9.81 -4.36 -22.34
C GLU A 195 9.34 -4.52 -20.89
N GLY A 196 8.26 -5.28 -20.67
CA GLY A 196 7.76 -5.52 -19.32
C GLY A 196 8.69 -6.36 -18.44
N SER A 197 9.48 -7.27 -19.02
CA SER A 197 10.26 -8.24 -18.25
C SER A 197 11.31 -7.62 -17.31
N PRO A 198 12.14 -6.65 -17.74
CA PRO A 198 13.11 -5.99 -16.84
C PRO A 198 12.43 -5.20 -15.72
N ILE A 199 11.26 -4.61 -15.99
CA ILE A 199 10.47 -3.86 -15.01
C ILE A 199 9.90 -4.79 -13.95
N MET A 200 9.30 -5.90 -14.38
CA MET A 200 8.79 -6.91 -13.46
C MET A 200 9.91 -7.50 -12.60
N ARG A 201 11.05 -7.86 -13.21
CA ARG A 201 12.21 -8.37 -12.47
C ARG A 201 12.71 -7.38 -11.42
N TYR A 202 12.77 -6.09 -11.75
CA TYR A 202 13.12 -5.06 -10.77
C TYR A 202 12.15 -5.05 -9.58
N LEU A 203 10.83 -5.04 -9.83
CA LEU A 203 9.81 -4.99 -8.78
C LEU A 203 9.82 -6.26 -7.91
N GLU A 204 9.96 -7.42 -8.55
CA GLU A 204 10.02 -8.72 -7.88
C GLU A 204 11.25 -8.83 -6.97
N GLU A 205 12.43 -8.49 -7.49
CA GLU A 205 13.66 -8.57 -6.72
C GLU A 205 13.75 -7.48 -5.64
N ALA A 206 13.34 -6.23 -5.92
CA ALA A 206 13.32 -5.18 -4.90
C ALA A 206 12.43 -5.55 -3.71
N GLY A 207 11.24 -6.12 -3.97
CA GLY A 207 10.34 -6.60 -2.93
C GLY A 207 10.90 -7.80 -2.17
N LEU A 208 11.63 -8.70 -2.85
CA LEU A 208 12.28 -9.85 -2.21
C LEU A 208 13.47 -9.44 -1.35
N GLU A 209 14.29 -8.50 -1.80
CA GLU A 209 15.41 -7.95 -1.04
C GLU A 209 14.93 -7.21 0.22
N LEU A 210 13.82 -6.45 0.15
CA LEU A 210 13.20 -5.88 1.35
C LEU A 210 12.74 -6.95 2.34
N LYS A 211 12.18 -8.07 1.84
CA LYS A 211 11.80 -9.21 2.69
C LYS A 211 13.00 -9.86 3.34
N CYS A 212 14.13 -10.00 2.64
CA CYS A 212 15.37 -10.46 3.24
C CYS A 212 15.72 -9.60 4.46
N LEU A 213 15.71 -8.27 4.32
CA LEU A 213 16.02 -7.37 5.43
C LEU A 213 15.00 -7.48 6.58
N ALA A 214 13.71 -7.64 6.27
CA ALA A 214 12.67 -7.49 7.28
C ALA A 214 12.30 -8.80 8.01
N PHE A 215 12.21 -9.91 7.28
CA PHE A 215 11.71 -11.17 7.85
C PHE A 215 12.76 -11.83 8.75
N GLN A 216 12.28 -12.46 9.82
CA GLN A 216 13.06 -13.25 10.77
C GLN A 216 12.68 -14.72 10.64
N ASP A 217 13.65 -15.61 10.86
CA ASP A 217 13.47 -17.07 10.84
C ASP A 217 12.71 -17.58 9.59
N PHE A 218 12.94 -16.94 8.44
CA PHE A 218 12.29 -17.26 7.17
C PHE A 218 13.27 -17.92 6.20
N ASP A 219 12.85 -19.02 5.55
CA ASP A 219 13.65 -19.70 4.53
C ASP A 219 13.41 -19.10 3.14
N PHE A 220 14.43 -18.38 2.64
CA PHE A 220 14.44 -17.79 1.30
C PHE A 220 15.02 -18.72 0.22
N THR A 221 15.21 -20.00 0.54
CA THR A 221 15.71 -20.99 -0.42
C THR A 221 14.59 -21.36 -1.41
N ASN A 222 14.85 -21.15 -2.70
CA ASN A 222 13.94 -21.52 -3.77
C ASN A 222 13.95 -23.05 -4.03
N PRO A 223 13.02 -23.60 -4.84
CA PRO A 223 12.99 -25.02 -5.16
C PRO A 223 14.27 -25.56 -5.81
N GLU A 224 15.04 -24.68 -6.46
CA GLU A 224 16.33 -25.00 -7.06
C GLU A 224 17.50 -25.03 -6.05
N GLY A 225 17.24 -24.70 -4.78
CA GLY A 225 18.24 -24.71 -3.70
C GLY A 225 19.05 -23.42 -3.57
N ALA A 226 18.72 -22.37 -4.33
CA ALA A 226 19.38 -21.07 -4.27
C ALA A 226 18.69 -20.15 -3.26
N ASN A 227 19.47 -19.33 -2.55
CA ASN A 227 18.96 -18.40 -1.54
C ASN A 227 19.28 -16.97 -1.95
N HIS A 228 18.23 -16.21 -2.28
CA HIS A 228 18.35 -14.86 -2.82
C HIS A 228 19.07 -13.89 -1.86
N CYS A 229 18.82 -14.00 -0.56
CA CYS A 229 19.46 -13.13 0.43
C CYS A 229 20.97 -13.37 0.49
N VAL A 230 21.41 -14.63 0.37
CA VAL A 230 22.83 -14.99 0.34
C VAL A 230 23.50 -14.48 -0.94
N GLU A 231 22.87 -14.69 -2.10
CA GLU A 231 23.38 -14.23 -3.40
C GLU A 231 23.60 -12.72 -3.45
N HIS A 232 22.75 -11.97 -2.76
CA HIS A 232 22.79 -10.51 -2.71
C HIS A 232 23.51 -9.95 -1.47
N ASN A 233 24.12 -10.82 -0.65
CA ASN A 233 24.83 -10.46 0.58
C ASN A 233 23.98 -9.60 1.55
N LEU A 234 22.70 -9.98 1.71
CA LEU A 234 21.74 -9.34 2.59
C LEU A 234 21.62 -10.14 3.89
N ALA A 235 21.83 -9.46 5.02
CA ALA A 235 21.66 -10.06 6.34
C ALA A 235 20.16 -10.20 6.65
N VAL A 236 19.69 -11.45 6.76
CA VAL A 236 18.28 -11.75 7.03
C VAL A 236 17.86 -11.14 8.37
N GLY A 237 16.74 -10.42 8.39
CA GLY A 237 16.18 -9.83 9.61
C GLY A 237 16.97 -8.65 10.17
N SER A 238 17.88 -8.05 9.39
CA SER A 238 18.67 -6.88 9.80
C SER A 238 17.85 -5.59 9.96
N GLY A 239 16.62 -5.58 9.43
CA GLY A 239 15.66 -4.47 9.50
C GLY A 239 15.75 -3.52 8.30
N ILE A 240 14.60 -2.94 7.92
CA ILE A 240 14.52 -1.90 6.90
C ILE A 240 14.79 -0.54 7.54
N ILE A 241 15.75 0.19 6.98
CA ILE A 241 16.04 1.59 7.30
C ILE A 241 15.04 2.48 6.55
N LEU A 242 14.39 3.41 7.25
CA LEU A 242 13.46 4.37 6.63
C LEU A 242 14.12 5.76 6.46
N PRO A 243 13.71 6.55 5.46
CA PRO A 243 14.15 7.93 5.27
C PRO A 243 13.76 8.89 6.41
#